data_AF-A0A1H4I0V3-F1
#
_entry.id   AF-A0A1H4I0V3-F1
#
_cell.length_a   1.000
_cell.length_b   1.000
_cell.length_c   1.000
_cell.angle_alpha   90.00
_cell.angle_beta   90.00
_cell.angle_gamma   90.00
#
_symmetry.space_group_name_H-M   'P 1'
#
loop_
_entity.id
_entity.type
_entity.pdbx_description
1 polymer ?
#
loop_
_entity_poly.entity_id
_entity_poly.type
_entity_poly.pdbx_seq_one_letter_code
_entity_poly.pdbx_strand_id
1 'polypeptide(L)'
;MSDHTHEHGDACGCGQDHDHDHEHEEVLLTLTDENGNDVEMVLVETFDVEKHVYALLLERNNPEADGIILRMEEEDEEMVLYNIEDEEEWTRVEAAYNELVASQE
;
A
#
# COMPACT_ATOMS: atom_id res chain seq x y z
N MET A 1 29.50 40.06 2.47
CA MET A 1 28.74 41.10 1.75
C MET A 1 28.74 40.66 0.28
N SER A 2 28.08 39.56 -0.07
CA SER A 2 26.61 39.36 -0.19
C SER A 2 26.07 40.07 -1.42
N ASP A 3 26.06 39.38 -2.57
CA ASP A 3 24.98 39.43 -3.55
C ASP A 3 25.21 38.32 -4.61
N HIS A 4 24.38 37.28 -4.59
CA HIS A 4 24.33 36.29 -5.68
C HIS A 4 23.16 36.70 -6.57
N THR A 5 23.47 37.21 -7.75
CA THR A 5 22.46 37.60 -8.74
C THR A 5 21.77 36.35 -9.27
N HIS A 6 20.47 36.22 -9.01
CA HIS A 6 19.63 35.21 -9.62
C HIS A 6 18.46 35.92 -10.29
N GLU A 7 18.64 36.22 -11.57
CA GLU A 7 17.60 36.77 -12.44
C GLU A 7 16.72 35.62 -12.95
N HIS A 8 15.46 35.57 -12.51
CA HIS A 8 14.42 34.87 -13.24
C HIS A 8 13.24 35.82 -13.47
N GLY A 9 12.94 36.00 -14.74
CA GLY A 9 11.91 36.91 -15.24
C GLY A 9 10.50 36.43 -14.95
N ASP A 10 9.64 37.43 -14.90
CA ASP A 10 8.18 37.44 -14.79
C ASP A 10 7.50 36.40 -15.71
N ALA A 11 7.02 35.28 -15.13
CA ALA A 11 5.96 34.43 -15.67
C ALA A 11 5.52 33.35 -14.65
N CYS A 12 4.35 33.56 -14.04
CA CYS A 12 3.32 32.54 -13.76
C CYS A 12 3.61 31.33 -12.84
N GLY A 13 2.78 31.20 -11.79
CA GLY A 13 1.88 30.04 -11.69
C GLY A 13 2.15 28.98 -10.62
N CYS A 14 1.43 29.13 -9.50
CA CYS A 14 0.83 28.04 -8.72
C CYS A 14 1.72 27.21 -7.78
N GLY A 15 1.33 27.22 -6.50
CA GLY A 15 1.77 26.26 -5.50
C GLY A 15 1.54 24.84 -6.01
N GLN A 16 2.60 24.05 -5.96
CA GLN A 16 2.49 22.60 -6.01
C GLN A 16 1.94 22.17 -4.64
N ASP A 17 0.63 22.30 -4.48
CA ASP A 17 -0.14 21.30 -3.77
C ASP A 17 0.28 19.97 -4.39
N HIS A 18 0.95 19.14 -3.61
CA HIS A 18 1.21 17.74 -3.95
C HIS A 18 -0.15 17.04 -3.98
N ASP A 19 -0.88 17.25 -5.07
CA ASP A 19 -1.99 16.40 -5.49
C ASP A 19 -1.34 15.07 -5.86
N HIS A 20 -1.22 14.19 -4.86
CA HIS A 20 -0.92 12.78 -5.08
C HIS A 20 -2.12 12.20 -5.83
N ASP A 21 -2.04 12.32 -7.16
CA ASP A 21 -2.85 11.60 -8.12
C ASP A 21 -2.74 10.11 -7.75
N HIS A 22 -3.75 9.61 -7.05
CA HIS A 22 -3.95 8.18 -6.84
C HIS A 22 -4.45 7.58 -8.15
N GLU A 23 -3.60 7.63 -9.18
CA GLU A 23 -3.72 6.78 -10.35
C GLU A 23 -3.69 5.33 -9.84
N HIS A 24 -4.67 4.53 -10.26
CA HIS A 24 -4.78 3.09 -10.00
C HIS A 24 -3.55 2.36 -10.55
N GLU A 25 -2.41 2.50 -9.89
CA GLU A 25 -1.15 1.84 -10.18
C GLU A 25 -1.10 0.57 -9.34
N GLU A 26 -0.80 -0.56 -9.97
CA GLU A 26 -0.51 -1.82 -9.28
C GLU A 26 0.61 -1.53 -8.26
N VAL A 27 0.27 -1.41 -6.97
CA VAL A 27 1.23 -0.98 -5.96
C VAL A 27 2.18 -2.15 -5.70
N LEU A 28 3.40 -2.04 -6.25
CA LEU A 28 4.47 -2.99 -5.99
C LEU A 28 5.14 -2.64 -4.66
N LEU A 29 5.02 -3.53 -3.68
CA LEU A 29 5.68 -3.41 -2.39
C LEU A 29 6.87 -4.37 -2.35
N THR A 30 8.05 -3.82 -2.07
CA THR A 30 9.23 -4.62 -1.76
C THR A 30 9.29 -4.81 -0.25
N LEU A 31 9.04 -6.02 0.21
CA LEU A 31 9.09 -6.38 1.62
C LEU A 31 10.42 -7.09 1.89
N THR A 32 11.20 -6.53 2.80
CA THR A 32 12.44 -7.16 3.27
C THR A 32 12.11 -8.10 4.43
N ASP A 33 12.29 -9.39 4.22
CA ASP A 33 12.05 -10.42 5.23
C ASP A 33 13.13 -10.39 6.35
N GLU A 34 12.90 -11.10 7.47
CA GLU A 34 13.83 -11.21 8.61
C GLU A 34 15.24 -11.71 8.24
N ASN A 35 15.34 -12.41 7.10
CA ASN A 35 16.62 -12.89 6.57
C ASN A 35 17.31 -11.85 5.64
N GLY A 36 16.76 -10.64 5.49
CA GLY A 36 17.28 -9.58 4.63
C GLY A 36 17.08 -9.82 3.14
N ASN A 37 16.11 -10.65 2.77
CA ASN A 37 15.75 -10.90 1.38
C ASN A 37 14.62 -9.96 0.98
N ASP A 38 14.81 -9.24 -0.12
CA ASP A 38 13.77 -8.41 -0.73
C ASP A 38 12.81 -9.30 -1.51
N VAL A 39 11.55 -9.34 -1.08
CA VAL A 39 10.47 -10.05 -1.75
C VAL A 39 9.56 -9.02 -2.43
N GLU A 40 9.45 -9.11 -3.74
CA GLU A 40 8.53 -8.28 -4.53
C GLU A 40 7.11 -8.82 -4.44
N MET A 41 6.25 -8.09 -3.74
CA MET A 41 4.83 -8.37 -3.63
C MET A 41 4.03 -7.30 -4.39
N VAL A 42 2.90 -7.70 -4.95
CA VAL A 42 1.95 -6.79 -5.59
C VAL A 42 0.69 -6.72 -4.74
N LEU A 43 0.26 -5.51 -4.40
CA LEU A 43 -1.01 -5.26 -3.77
C LEU A 43 -2.09 -5.44 -4.83
N VAL A 44 -2.91 -6.48 -4.66
CA VAL A 44 -4.00 -6.81 -5.57
C VAL A 44 -5.25 -6.05 -5.21
N GLU A 45 -5.56 -6.02 -3.91
CA GLU A 45 -6.79 -5.44 -3.39
C GLU A 45 -6.59 -5.01 -1.94
N THR A 46 -7.26 -3.93 -1.54
CA THR A 46 -7.35 -3.50 -0.13
C THR A 46 -8.81 -3.39 0.29
N PHE A 47 -9.11 -3.84 1.50
CA PHE A 47 -10.47 -3.81 2.02
C PHE A 47 -10.48 -3.46 3.51
N ASP A 48 -11.50 -2.71 3.93
CA ASP A 48 -11.74 -2.38 5.32
C ASP A 48 -12.51 -3.51 6.02
N VAL A 49 -11.96 -3.99 7.14
CA VAL A 49 -12.66 -4.94 8.02
C VAL A 49 -12.75 -4.29 9.39
N GLU A 50 -13.99 -3.97 9.76
CA GLU A 50 -14.38 -3.27 11.00
C GLU A 50 -13.77 -1.88 11.19
N LYS A 51 -12.51 -1.82 11.59
CA LYS A 51 -11.76 -0.59 11.92
C LYS A 51 -10.32 -0.61 11.43
N HIS A 52 -9.92 -1.70 10.79
CA HIS A 52 -8.57 -1.89 10.27
C HIS A 52 -8.66 -2.09 8.76
N VAL A 53 -7.63 -1.61 8.07
CA VAL A 53 -7.48 -1.79 6.63
C VAL A 53 -6.61 -3.02 6.41
N TYR A 54 -7.00 -3.87 5.48
CA TYR A 54 -6.25 -5.08 5.11
C TYR A 54 -5.88 -5.02 3.65
N ALA A 55 -4.67 -5.47 3.33
CA ALA A 55 -4.14 -5.54 1.98
C ALA A 55 -3.87 -7.00 1.61
N LEU A 56 -4.39 -7.42 0.46
CA LEU A 56 -4.04 -8.71 -0.16
C LEU A 56 -2.82 -8.50 -1.05
N LEU A 57 -1.73 -9.15 -0.68
CA LEU A 57 -0.48 -9.15 -1.42
C LEU A 57 -0.27 -10.51 -2.09
N LEU A 58 0.09 -10.49 -3.38
CA LEU A 58 0.55 -11.68 -4.11
C LEU A 58 2.02 -11.53 -4.50
N GLU A 59 2.75 -12.62 -4.54
CA GLU A 59 4.10 -12.60 -5.10
C GLU A 59 4.03 -12.30 -6.61
N ARG A 60 4.67 -11.22 -7.05
CA ARG A 60 4.72 -10.86 -8.47
C ARG A 60 5.37 -11.97 -9.30
N ASN A 61 6.41 -12.60 -8.77
CA ASN A 61 7.18 -13.63 -9.47
C ASN A 61 6.50 -15.02 -9.42
N ASN A 62 5.45 -15.18 -8.61
CA ASN A 62 4.69 -16.42 -8.47
C ASN A 62 3.18 -16.12 -8.39
N PRO A 63 2.48 -15.98 -9.53
CA PRO A 63 1.04 -15.70 -9.54
C PRO A 63 0.19 -16.87 -9.01
N GLU A 64 0.79 -18.06 -8.84
CA GLU A 64 0.17 -19.24 -8.22
C GLU A 64 0.49 -19.35 -6.72
N ALA A 65 1.25 -18.40 -6.14
CA ALA A 65 1.53 -18.38 -4.71
C ALA A 65 0.27 -18.05 -3.91
N ASP A 66 0.18 -18.59 -2.70
CA ASP A 66 -0.85 -18.22 -1.73
C ASP A 66 -0.70 -16.73 -1.39
N GLY A 67 -1.76 -15.96 -1.62
CA GLY A 67 -1.79 -14.54 -1.26
C GLY A 67 -1.74 -14.37 0.24
N ILE A 68 -0.97 -13.39 0.68
CA ILE A 68 -0.81 -13.05 2.09
C ILE A 68 -1.65 -11.81 2.36
N ILE A 69 -2.50 -11.88 3.39
CA ILE A 69 -3.28 -10.73 3.83
C ILE A 69 -2.58 -10.12 5.05
N LEU A 70 -2.23 -8.84 4.94
CA LEU A 70 -1.59 -8.07 6.00
C LEU A 70 -2.49 -6.90 6.42
N ARG A 71 -2.45 -6.56 7.70
CA ARG A 71 -3.14 -5.39 8.24
C ARG A 71 -2.31 -4.15 7.99
N MET A 72 -2.87 -3.19 7.26
CA MET A 72 -2.27 -1.90 6.98
C MET A 72 -2.68 -0.89 8.05
N GLU A 73 -1.69 -0.25 8.67
CA GLU A 73 -1.88 0.91 9.55
C GLU A 73 -0.97 2.06 9.10
N GLU A 74 -1.49 3.28 9.20
CA GLU A 74 -0.72 4.51 8.96
C GLU A 74 -0.16 4.99 10.31
N GLU A 75 1.15 4.83 10.53
CA GLU A 75 1.85 5.33 11.72
C GLU A 75 2.89 6.38 11.30
N ASP A 76 2.86 7.56 11.92
CA ASP A 76 3.87 8.63 11.70
C ASP A 76 4.16 8.97 10.21
N GLU A 77 3.12 9.04 9.38
CA GLU A 77 3.22 9.30 7.92
C GLU A 77 3.87 8.15 7.11
N GLU A 78 4.10 7.00 7.74
CA GLU A 78 4.59 5.77 7.15
C GLU A 78 3.49 4.68 7.16
N MET A 79 3.37 3.93 6.07
CA MET A 79 2.48 2.77 6.02
C MET A 79 3.20 1.56 6.63
N VAL A 80 2.65 1.04 7.72
CA VAL A 80 3.16 -0.15 8.41
C VAL A 80 2.22 -1.31 8.16
N LEU A 81 2.79 -2.46 7.76
CA LEU A 81 2.05 -3.69 7.53
C LEU A 81 2.30 -4.66 8.71
N TYR A 82 1.22 -5.13 9.32
CA TYR A 82 1.25 -6.10 10.41
C TYR A 82 0.70 -7.45 9.95
N ASN A 83 1.37 -8.51 10.36
CA ASN A 83 0.84 -9.87 10.23
C ASN A 83 -0.36 -10.06 11.15
N ILE A 84 -1.35 -10.84 10.69
CA ILE A 84 -2.49 -11.24 11.49
C ILE A 84 -2.09 -12.51 12.26
N GLU A 85 -1.79 -12.37 13.54
CA GLU A 85 -1.45 -13.52 14.40
C GLU A 85 -2.70 -14.18 15.04
N ASP A 86 -3.84 -13.50 15.01
CA ASP A 86 -5.08 -13.92 15.66
C ASP A 86 -6.01 -14.67 14.70
N GLU A 87 -6.39 -15.90 15.05
CA GLU A 87 -7.24 -16.76 14.20
C GLU A 87 -8.68 -16.21 14.04
N GLU A 88 -9.22 -15.51 15.04
CA GLU A 88 -10.56 -14.92 14.97
C GLU A 88 -10.57 -13.69 14.05
N GLU A 89 -9.49 -12.91 14.06
CA GLU A 89 -9.26 -11.84 13.10
C GLU A 89 -9.09 -12.38 11.68
N TRP A 90 -8.24 -13.40 11.50
CA TRP A 90 -8.04 -14.04 10.19
C TRP A 90 -9.36 -14.53 9.59
N THR A 91 -10.17 -15.24 10.38
CA THR A 91 -11.47 -15.76 9.93
C THR A 91 -12.41 -14.65 9.46
N ARG A 92 -12.40 -13.50 10.12
CA ARG A 92 -13.25 -12.35 9.74
C ARG A 92 -12.77 -11.70 8.45
N VAL A 93 -11.46 -11.50 8.33
CA VAL A 93 -10.81 -10.95 7.13
C VAL A 93 -11.03 -11.85 5.93
N GLU A 94 -10.84 -13.16 6.10
CA GLU A 94 -11.09 -14.17 5.08
C GLU A 94 -12.57 -14.22 4.69
N ALA A 95 -13.49 -14.14 5.65
CA ALA A 95 -14.93 -14.10 5.37
C ALA A 95 -15.32 -12.86 4.56
N ALA A 96 -14.78 -11.68 4.92
CA ALA A 96 -15.01 -10.44 4.18
C ALA A 96 -14.47 -10.53 2.75
N TYR A 97 -13.25 -11.07 2.58
CA TYR A 97 -12.66 -11.30 1.27
C TYR A 97 -13.48 -12.28 0.42
N ASN A 98 -13.87 -13.43 0.98
CA ASN A 98 -14.69 -14.41 0.27
C ASN A 98 -16.06 -13.82 -0.14
N GLU A 99 -16.68 -12.99 0.69
CA GLU A 99 -17.94 -12.32 0.35
C GLU A 99 -17.77 -11.29 -0.78
N LEU A 100 -16.67 -10.53 -0.78
CA LEU A 100 -16.32 -9.59 -1.85
C LEU A 100 -16.10 -10.30 -3.17
N VAL A 101 -15.30 -11.38 -3.18
CA VAL A 101 -15.02 -12.18 -4.39
C VAL A 101 -16.28 -12.86 -4.89
N ALA A 102 -17.06 -13.50 -4.01
CA ALA A 102 -18.29 -14.18 -4.38
C ALA A 102 -19.38 -13.24 -4.91
N SER A 103 -19.37 -11.96 -4.51
CA SER A 103 -20.29 -10.94 -5.04
C SER A 103 -19.93 -10.46 -6.45
N GLN A 104 -18.72 -10.73 -6.92
CA GLN A 104 -18.24 -10.37 -8.27
C GLN A 104 -18.43 -11.50 -9.29
N GLU A 105 -18.90 -12.68 -8.87
CA GLU A 105 -19.23 -13.85 -9.73
C GLU A 105 -20.69 -13.89 -10.22
#